data_AF-A0A5R9AAA9-F1
#
_entry.id   AF-A0A5R9AAA9-F1
#
_cell.length_a   1.000
_cell.length_b   1.000
_cell.length_c   1.000
_cell.angle_alpha   90.00
_cell.angle_beta   90.00
_cell.angle_gamma   90.00
#
_symmetry.space_group_name_H-M   'P 1'
#
loop_
_entity.id
_entity.type
_entity.pdbx_description
1 polymer ?
#
loop_
_entity_poly.entity_id
_entity_poly.type
_entity_poly.pdbx_seq_one_letter_code
_entity_poly.pdbx_strand_id
1 'polypeptide(L)'
;MNGPTHHQVRDNLLWLAADFRAIIESANAHELDFPSAGTRWTNRQLLFHLVLGQNVALSGIPLCGLFSRLPPSVARNWSRLLDACAGPYNWVNWVGSAAAGRVLKPQAMVRMMDRTTGTIVGWYDRTDGEALRRGMTIPASWDPYFTSWMDRRDIFEWAPKHYRHHRAQLTLTTLPS
;
A
#
# COMPACT_ATOMS: atom_id res chain seq x y z
N MET A 1 -23.93 -4.64 2.59
CA MET A 1 -23.48 -3.85 1.42
C MET A 1 -22.62 -4.76 0.57
N ASN A 2 -22.91 -4.92 -0.71
CA ASN A 2 -22.04 -5.68 -1.62
C ASN A 2 -20.73 -4.90 -1.80
N GLY A 3 -19.58 -5.57 -1.67
CA GLY A 3 -18.26 -4.96 -1.88
C GLY A 3 -18.08 -4.42 -3.31
N PRO A 4 -17.00 -3.67 -3.57
CA PRO A 4 -16.75 -3.06 -4.88
C PRO A 4 -16.68 -4.13 -5.98
N THR A 5 -17.20 -3.81 -7.17
CA THR A 5 -17.11 -4.68 -8.35
C THR A 5 -15.67 -4.81 -8.84
N HIS A 6 -15.39 -5.81 -9.69
CA HIS A 6 -14.05 -6.01 -10.28
C HIS A 6 -13.52 -4.75 -10.99
N HIS A 7 -14.38 -4.08 -11.76
CA HIS A 7 -14.03 -2.80 -12.40
C HIS A 7 -13.73 -1.71 -11.38
N GLN A 8 -14.51 -1.61 -10.31
CA GLN A 8 -14.27 -0.61 -9.26
C GLN A 8 -12.94 -0.84 -8.52
N VAL A 9 -12.53 -2.09 -8.27
CA VAL A 9 -11.22 -2.38 -7.66
C VAL A 9 -10.08 -1.89 -8.58
N ARG A 10 -10.16 -2.23 -9.87
CA ARG A 10 -9.20 -1.79 -10.88
C ARG A 10 -9.13 -0.26 -10.99
N ASP A 11 -10.28 0.40 -11.09
CA ASP A 11 -10.36 1.85 -11.24
C ASP A 11 -9.83 2.57 -9.99
N ASN A 12 -10.05 2.00 -8.80
CA ASN A 12 -9.49 2.53 -7.56
C ASN A 12 -7.95 2.44 -7.52
N LEU A 13 -7.35 1.38 -8.06
CA LEU A 13 -5.89 1.25 -8.17
C LEU A 13 -5.32 2.28 -9.15
N LEU A 14 -5.98 2.50 -10.28
CA LEU A 14 -5.59 3.51 -11.27
C LEU A 14 -5.75 4.93 -10.73
N TRP A 15 -6.86 5.20 -10.03
CA TRP A 15 -7.12 6.48 -9.38
C TRP A 15 -6.02 6.85 -8.39
N LEU A 16 -5.57 5.90 -7.56
CA LEU A 16 -4.50 6.14 -6.58
C LEU A 16 -3.20 6.64 -7.24
N ALA A 17 -2.83 6.08 -8.40
CA ALA A 17 -1.59 6.48 -9.08
C ALA A 17 -1.75 7.85 -9.75
N ALA A 18 -2.91 8.11 -10.34
CA ALA A 18 -3.23 9.40 -10.93
C ALA A 18 -3.27 10.53 -9.90
N ASP A 19 -3.93 10.31 -8.76
CA ASP A 19 -3.99 11.27 -7.65
C ASP A 19 -2.60 11.49 -7.04
N PHE A 20 -1.80 10.43 -6.87
CA PHE A 20 -0.43 10.57 -6.37
C PHE A 20 0.44 11.44 -7.30
N ARG A 21 0.33 11.24 -8.61
CA ARG A 21 1.02 12.08 -9.60
C ARG A 21 0.58 13.53 -9.48
N ALA A 22 -0.72 13.78 -9.44
CA ALA A 22 -1.28 15.13 -9.31
C ALA A 22 -0.77 15.83 -8.05
N ILE A 23 -0.74 15.14 -6.90
CA ILE A 23 -0.20 15.67 -5.64
C ILE A 23 1.26 16.07 -5.79
N ILE A 24 2.11 15.21 -6.37
CA ILE A 24 3.54 15.48 -6.51
C ILE A 24 3.80 16.63 -7.51
N GLU A 25 3.00 16.74 -8.57
CA GLU A 25 3.13 17.79 -9.58
C GLU A 25 2.67 19.15 -9.06
N SER A 26 1.67 19.19 -8.18
CA SER A 26 1.14 20.44 -7.62
C SER A 26 1.85 20.90 -6.34
N ALA A 27 2.42 19.98 -5.56
CA ALA A 27 2.94 20.29 -4.23
C ALA A 27 4.04 21.36 -4.26
N ASN A 28 3.93 22.33 -3.35
CA ASN A 28 5.04 23.24 -3.08
C ASN A 28 6.20 22.46 -2.44
N ALA A 29 7.40 22.58 -3.02
CA ALA A 29 8.59 21.87 -2.56
C ALA A 29 8.91 22.12 -1.07
N HIS A 30 8.60 23.30 -0.54
CA HIS A 30 8.81 23.64 0.87
C HIS A 30 7.85 22.89 1.81
N GLU A 31 6.60 22.70 1.38
CA GLU A 31 5.58 22.04 2.19
C GLU A 31 5.82 20.53 2.34
N LEU A 32 6.60 19.94 1.43
CA LEU A 32 7.02 18.55 1.52
C LEU A 32 7.78 18.25 2.82
N ASP A 33 8.49 19.24 3.37
CA ASP A 33 9.25 19.09 4.62
C ASP A 33 8.45 19.49 5.87
N PHE A 34 7.21 19.97 5.71
CA PHE A 34 6.34 20.30 6.84
C PHE A 34 5.72 19.05 7.47
N PRO A 35 5.36 19.12 8.77
CA PRO A 35 4.67 18.03 9.46
C PRO A 35 3.32 17.70 8.80
N SER A 36 3.03 16.41 8.66
CA SER A 36 1.70 15.91 8.29
C SER A 36 0.78 15.82 9.53
N ALA A 37 -0.53 15.84 9.31
CA ALA A 37 -1.53 15.87 10.37
C ALA A 37 -1.70 14.49 11.04
N GLY A 38 -1.60 14.45 12.37
CA GLY A 38 -1.86 13.23 13.14
C GLY A 38 -0.81 12.13 12.96
N THR A 39 0.37 12.44 12.40
CA THR A 39 1.48 11.49 12.29
C THR A 39 2.79 12.10 12.81
N ARG A 40 3.83 11.27 12.94
CA ARG A 40 5.19 11.71 13.28
C ARG A 40 6.04 12.06 12.06
N TRP A 41 5.45 12.09 10.87
CA TRP A 41 6.14 12.21 9.58
C TRP A 41 5.94 13.58 8.94
N THR A 42 6.90 13.98 8.11
CA THR A 42 6.69 15.08 7.16
C THR A 42 5.80 14.63 6.00
N ASN A 43 5.27 15.57 5.22
CA ASN A 43 4.50 15.26 4.00
C ASN A 43 5.29 14.36 3.03
N ARG A 44 6.58 14.61 2.84
CA ARG A 44 7.45 13.80 1.98
C ARG A 44 7.57 12.35 2.47
N GLN A 45 7.74 12.17 3.78
CA GLN A 45 7.84 10.84 4.38
C GLN A 45 6.51 10.09 4.28
N LEU A 46 5.39 10.78 4.50
CA LEU A 46 4.05 10.21 4.34
C LEU A 46 3.75 9.85 2.88
N LEU A 47 4.16 10.67 1.90
CA LEU A 47 4.05 10.36 0.48
C LEU A 47 4.85 9.10 0.11
N PHE A 48 6.04 8.90 0.68
CA PHE A 48 6.77 7.65 0.49
C PHE A 48 6.03 6.45 1.11
N HIS A 49 5.42 6.61 2.29
CA HIS A 49 4.59 5.57 2.91
C HIS A 49 3.40 5.16 2.02
N LEU A 50 2.81 6.09 1.26
CA LEU A 50 1.78 5.77 0.26
C LEU A 50 2.32 4.85 -0.85
N VAL A 51 3.53 5.12 -1.36
CA VAL A 51 4.20 4.25 -2.36
C VAL A 51 4.49 2.86 -1.77
N LEU A 52 4.93 2.82 -0.52
CA LEU A 52 5.18 1.57 0.19
C LEU A 52 3.91 0.73 0.32
N GLY A 53 2.77 1.34 0.66
CA GLY A 53 1.47 0.65 0.69
C GLY A 53 1.13 -0.05 -0.64
N GLN A 54 1.38 0.62 -1.78
CA GLN A 54 1.18 0.01 -3.09
C GLN A 54 2.16 -1.14 -3.37
N ASN A 55 3.41 -1.04 -2.89
CA ASN A 55 4.38 -2.14 -3.00
C ASN A 55 4.00 -3.36 -2.16
N VAL A 56 3.34 -3.16 -1.01
CA VAL A 56 2.76 -4.26 -0.21
C VAL A 56 1.69 -4.97 -1.03
N ALA A 57 0.82 -4.22 -1.73
CA ALA A 57 -0.19 -4.82 -2.60
C ALA A 57 0.42 -5.64 -3.73
N LEU A 58 1.49 -5.14 -4.38
CA LEU A 58 2.24 -5.91 -5.38
C LEU A 58 2.85 -7.18 -4.78
N SER A 59 3.43 -7.09 -3.58
CA SER A 59 4.02 -8.24 -2.88
C SER A 59 2.98 -9.29 -2.47
N GLY A 60 1.73 -8.88 -2.25
CA GLY A 60 0.61 -9.78 -2.00
C GLY A 60 0.34 -10.77 -3.15
N ILE A 61 0.67 -10.41 -4.40
CA ILE A 61 0.48 -11.29 -5.56
C ILE A 61 1.25 -12.62 -5.39
N PRO A 62 2.59 -12.64 -5.29
CA PRO A 62 3.32 -13.88 -5.14
C PRO A 62 3.09 -14.54 -3.77
N LEU A 63 3.00 -13.74 -2.68
CA LEU A 63 2.87 -14.28 -1.33
C LEU A 63 1.57 -15.06 -1.14
N CYS A 64 0.41 -14.45 -1.41
CA CYS A 64 -0.87 -15.16 -1.29
C CYS A 64 -0.95 -16.38 -2.22
N GLY A 65 -0.26 -16.34 -3.37
CA GLY A 65 -0.15 -17.48 -4.28
C GLY A 65 0.65 -18.65 -3.74
N LEU A 66 1.74 -18.38 -3.05
CA LEU A 66 2.58 -19.39 -2.43
C LEU A 66 1.90 -19.96 -1.18
N PHE A 67 1.42 -19.09 -0.29
CA PHE A 67 0.88 -19.48 1.01
C PHE A 67 -0.47 -20.19 0.92
N SER A 68 -1.30 -19.87 -0.07
CA SER A 68 -2.55 -20.62 -0.34
C SER A 68 -2.32 -22.09 -0.70
N ARG A 69 -1.10 -22.47 -1.05
CA ARG A 69 -0.72 -23.85 -1.41
C ARG A 69 0.02 -24.58 -0.29
N LEU A 70 0.34 -23.91 0.81
CA LEU A 70 1.07 -24.53 1.92
C LEU A 70 0.12 -25.30 2.84
N PRO A 71 0.60 -26.41 3.45
CA PRO A 71 -0.16 -27.11 4.47
C PRO A 71 -0.54 -26.17 5.63
N PRO A 72 -1.72 -26.34 6.26
CA PRO A 72 -2.20 -25.44 7.32
C PRO A 72 -1.24 -25.23 8.50
N SER A 73 -0.40 -26.22 8.82
CA SER A 73 0.62 -26.11 9.86
C SER A 73 1.74 -25.12 9.51
N VAL A 74 2.16 -25.09 8.24
CA VAL A 74 3.20 -24.18 7.74
C VAL A 74 2.67 -22.74 7.68
N ALA A 75 1.43 -22.55 7.24
CA ALA A 75 0.77 -21.24 7.22
C ALA A 75 0.65 -20.62 8.62
N ARG A 76 0.28 -21.42 9.64
CA ARG A 76 0.19 -20.95 11.04
C ARG A 76 1.56 -20.56 11.63
N ASN A 77 2.60 -21.33 11.34
CA ASN A 77 3.95 -21.01 11.82
C ASN A 77 4.50 -19.75 11.13
N TRP A 78 4.19 -19.56 9.85
CA TRP A 78 4.53 -18.35 9.13
C TRP A 78 3.79 -17.11 9.65
N SER A 79 2.50 -17.20 9.99
CA SER A 79 1.77 -16.09 10.63
C SER A 79 2.46 -15.64 11.91
N ARG A 80 2.86 -16.58 12.76
CA ARG A 80 3.58 -16.26 14.01
C ARG A 80 4.93 -15.61 13.74
N LEU A 81 5.61 -16.02 12.67
CA LEU A 81 6.86 -15.39 12.24
C LEU A 81 6.62 -13.97 11.71
N LEU A 82 5.59 -13.74 10.90
CA LEU A 82 5.21 -12.42 10.41
C LEU A 82 4.77 -11.49 11.56
N ASP A 83 4.00 -12.00 12.52
CA ASP A 83 3.64 -11.27 13.75
C ASP A 83 4.90 -10.88 14.54
N ALA A 84 5.87 -11.79 14.65
CA ALA A 84 7.17 -11.48 15.26
C ALA A 84 7.99 -10.48 14.44
N CYS A 85 7.81 -10.45 13.11
CA CYS A 85 8.40 -9.47 12.22
C CYS A 85 7.62 -8.13 12.15
N ALA A 86 6.50 -7.98 12.85
CA ALA A 86 5.72 -6.73 12.89
C ALA A 86 6.54 -5.54 13.41
N GLY A 87 7.33 -5.76 14.47
CA GLY A 87 8.27 -4.76 15.00
C GLY A 87 9.34 -4.37 13.98
N PRO A 88 10.09 -5.33 13.40
CA PRO A 88 11.03 -5.09 12.31
C PRO A 88 10.42 -4.40 11.08
N TYR A 89 9.18 -4.73 10.70
CA TYR A 89 8.47 -4.09 9.60
C TYR A 89 8.10 -2.64 9.91
N ASN A 90 7.58 -2.36 11.11
CA ASN A 90 7.34 -0.98 11.57
C ASN A 90 8.63 -0.15 11.62
N TRP A 91 9.75 -0.79 11.95
CA TRP A 91 11.08 -0.17 11.93
C TRP A 91 11.60 0.03 10.51
N VAL A 92 11.49 -0.94 9.59
CA VAL A 92 11.87 -0.79 8.17
C VAL A 92 10.95 0.21 7.47
N ASN A 93 9.66 0.27 7.80
CA ASN A 93 8.76 1.29 7.28
C ASN A 93 9.12 2.67 7.79
N TRP A 94 9.49 2.80 9.06
CA TRP A 94 9.91 4.08 9.63
C TRP A 94 11.29 4.52 9.13
N VAL A 95 12.31 3.67 9.21
CA VAL A 95 13.69 3.93 8.74
C VAL A 95 13.71 4.06 7.22
N GLY A 96 12.98 3.21 6.50
CA GLY A 96 12.82 3.26 5.06
C GLY A 96 12.14 4.56 4.64
N SER A 97 11.06 4.99 5.30
CA SER A 97 10.41 6.27 5.01
C SER A 97 11.25 7.48 5.41
N ALA A 98 11.98 7.40 6.52
CA ALA A 98 12.87 8.47 6.97
C ALA A 98 14.14 8.60 6.10
N ALA A 99 14.71 7.48 5.64
CA ALA A 99 15.87 7.45 4.75
C ALA A 99 15.48 7.79 3.31
N ALA A 100 14.39 7.22 2.79
CA ALA A 100 13.88 7.53 1.46
C ALA A 100 13.37 8.97 1.37
N GLY A 101 12.71 9.49 2.41
CA GLY A 101 12.29 10.89 2.48
C GLY A 101 13.45 11.89 2.47
N ARG A 102 14.68 11.47 2.79
CA ARG A 102 15.89 12.30 2.68
C ARG A 102 16.60 12.21 1.33
N VAL A 103 16.38 11.15 0.54
CA VAL A 103 17.22 10.83 -0.63
C VAL A 103 16.42 10.73 -1.94
N LEU A 104 15.15 10.31 -1.91
CA LEU A 104 14.34 10.16 -3.11
C LEU A 104 13.72 11.48 -3.55
N LYS A 105 14.03 11.86 -4.79
CA LYS A 105 13.34 12.96 -5.48
C LYS A 105 11.84 12.62 -5.62
N PRO A 106 10.90 13.58 -5.47
CA PRO A 106 9.47 13.34 -5.64
C PRO A 106 9.11 12.61 -6.94
N GLN A 107 9.78 12.97 -8.04
CA GLN A 107 9.60 12.33 -9.35
C GLN A 107 10.03 10.86 -9.40
N ALA A 108 10.96 10.43 -8.53
CA ALA A 108 11.28 9.02 -8.39
C ALA A 108 10.14 8.24 -7.73
N MET A 109 9.47 8.83 -6.73
CA MET A 109 8.31 8.23 -6.08
C MET A 109 7.13 8.07 -7.05
N VAL A 110 6.89 9.05 -7.94
CA VAL A 110 5.87 8.94 -9.00
C VAL A 110 6.16 7.74 -9.92
N ARG A 111 7.40 7.62 -10.41
CA ARG A 111 7.79 6.48 -11.25
C ARG A 111 7.62 5.13 -10.56
N MET A 112 7.91 5.06 -9.25
CA MET A 112 7.68 3.85 -8.47
C MET A 112 6.18 3.53 -8.39
N MET A 113 5.35 4.51 -8.02
CA MET A 113 3.89 4.35 -7.93
C MET A 113 3.30 3.88 -9.26
N ASP A 114 3.69 4.51 -10.37
CA ASP A 114 3.21 4.19 -11.71
C ASP A 114 3.61 2.79 -12.15
N ARG A 115 4.89 2.42 -11.95
CA ARG A 115 5.38 1.09 -12.31
C ARG A 115 4.72 -0.01 -11.49
N THR A 116 4.59 0.19 -10.19
CA THR A 116 3.95 -0.78 -9.29
C THR A 116 2.48 -0.93 -9.66
N THR A 117 1.76 0.17 -9.87
CA THR A 117 0.34 0.16 -10.26
C THR A 117 0.12 -0.49 -11.62
N GLY A 118 0.94 -0.15 -12.64
CA GLY A 118 0.85 -0.79 -13.95
C GLY A 118 1.11 -2.30 -13.91
N THR A 119 2.02 -2.75 -13.05
CA THR A 119 2.28 -4.18 -12.83
C THR A 119 1.08 -4.87 -12.18
N ILE A 120 0.50 -4.26 -11.13
CA ILE A 120 -0.68 -4.79 -10.44
C ILE A 120 -1.86 -4.87 -11.40
N VAL A 121 -2.21 -3.77 -12.09
CA VAL A 121 -3.36 -3.72 -13.00
C VAL A 121 -3.18 -4.68 -14.16
N GLY A 122 -1.97 -4.76 -14.74
CA GLY A 122 -1.70 -5.73 -15.79
C GLY A 122 -1.87 -7.19 -15.32
N TRP A 123 -1.48 -7.50 -14.09
CA TRP A 123 -1.73 -8.82 -13.49
C TRP A 123 -3.23 -9.06 -13.23
N TYR A 124 -3.91 -8.07 -12.65
CA TYR A 124 -5.33 -8.11 -12.32
C TYR A 124 -6.21 -8.31 -13.55
N ASP A 125 -5.91 -7.64 -14.66
CA ASP A 125 -6.67 -7.73 -15.92
C ASP A 125 -6.56 -9.12 -16.59
N ARG A 126 -5.56 -9.93 -16.23
CA ARG A 126 -5.32 -11.27 -16.82
C ARG A 126 -5.65 -12.43 -15.88
N THR A 127 -6.04 -12.14 -14.65
CA THR A 127 -6.27 -13.18 -13.64
C THR A 127 -7.74 -13.59 -13.59
N ASP A 128 -8.01 -14.80 -13.10
CA ASP A 128 -9.37 -15.27 -12.87
C ASP A 128 -9.80 -15.11 -11.40
N GLY A 129 -11.08 -15.35 -11.13
CA GLY A 129 -11.63 -15.26 -9.78
C GLY A 129 -11.01 -16.26 -8.79
N GLU A 130 -10.49 -17.40 -9.24
CA GLU A 130 -9.86 -18.39 -8.34
C GLU A 130 -8.50 -17.89 -7.87
N ALA A 131 -7.70 -17.33 -8.78
CA ALA A 131 -6.45 -16.70 -8.44
C ALA A 131 -6.65 -15.53 -7.48
N LEU A 132 -7.71 -14.73 -7.64
CA LEU A 132 -8.01 -13.64 -6.69
C LEU A 132 -8.32 -14.14 -5.27
N ARG A 133 -8.99 -15.28 -5.13
CA ARG A 133 -9.35 -15.88 -3.83
C ARG A 133 -8.18 -16.55 -3.10
N ARG A 134 -6.99 -16.59 -3.69
CA ARG A 134 -5.80 -17.10 -3.00
C ARG A 134 -5.38 -16.09 -1.95
N GLY A 135 -5.24 -16.55 -0.71
CA GLY A 135 -4.94 -15.71 0.44
C GLY A 135 -3.90 -16.29 1.38
N MET A 136 -3.65 -15.54 2.44
CA MET A 136 -2.79 -15.94 3.54
C MET A 136 -3.23 -15.29 4.84
N THR A 137 -2.74 -15.83 5.95
CA THR A 137 -2.85 -15.16 7.25
C THR A 137 -1.95 -13.94 7.26
N ILE A 138 -2.49 -12.79 7.64
CA ILE A 138 -1.77 -11.52 7.74
C ILE A 138 -1.88 -11.00 9.19
N PRO A 139 -0.78 -10.48 9.76
CA PRO A 139 -0.82 -9.77 11.04
C PRO A 139 -1.79 -8.58 11.00
N ALA A 140 -2.93 -8.68 11.69
CA ALA A 140 -3.90 -7.57 11.77
C ALA A 140 -3.32 -6.33 12.50
N SER A 141 -2.20 -6.48 13.20
CA SER A 141 -1.51 -5.40 13.90
C SER A 141 -0.72 -4.47 12.97
N TRP A 142 -0.49 -4.85 11.71
CA TRP A 142 0.33 -4.06 10.78
C TRP A 142 -0.42 -2.85 10.21
N ASP A 143 -1.74 -2.96 10.07
CA ASP A 143 -2.58 -1.90 9.53
C ASP A 143 -4.02 -2.04 10.07
N PRO A 144 -4.71 -0.96 10.44
CA PRO A 144 -6.07 -1.02 10.97
C PRO A 144 -7.09 -1.68 10.04
N TYR A 145 -6.78 -1.79 8.75
CA TYR A 145 -7.65 -2.40 7.75
C TYR A 145 -7.29 -3.84 7.43
N PHE A 146 -6.21 -4.39 8.00
CA PHE A 146 -5.86 -5.79 7.85
C PHE A 146 -6.72 -6.68 8.74
N THR A 147 -7.15 -7.80 8.16
CA THR A 147 -7.81 -8.89 8.87
C THR A 147 -6.85 -10.07 9.02
N SER A 148 -7.16 -10.97 9.95
CA SER A 148 -6.33 -12.16 10.21
C SER A 148 -6.18 -13.06 8.98
N TRP A 149 -7.09 -12.97 8.02
CA TRP A 149 -6.97 -13.58 6.70
C TRP A 149 -7.37 -12.57 5.63
N MET A 150 -6.57 -12.48 4.57
CA MET A 150 -6.88 -11.67 3.40
C MET A 150 -6.49 -12.44 2.14
N ASP A 151 -7.35 -12.40 1.14
CA ASP A 151 -7.01 -12.84 -0.21
C ASP A 151 -6.41 -11.69 -1.05
N ARG A 152 -6.05 -11.97 -2.31
CA ARG A 152 -5.46 -10.93 -3.18
C ARG A 152 -6.46 -9.82 -3.48
N ARG A 153 -7.76 -10.13 -3.57
CA ARG A 153 -8.78 -9.12 -3.77
C ARG A 153 -8.88 -8.21 -2.57
N ASP A 154 -8.90 -8.76 -1.36
CA ASP A 154 -8.89 -7.98 -0.11
C ASP A 154 -7.70 -7.02 -0.08
N ILE A 155 -6.51 -7.49 -0.48
CA ILE A 155 -5.29 -6.66 -0.55
C ILE A 155 -5.42 -5.52 -1.60
N PHE A 156 -6.03 -5.79 -2.75
CA PHE A 156 -6.24 -4.75 -3.78
C PHE A 156 -7.35 -3.76 -3.42
N GLU A 157 -8.34 -4.18 -2.62
CA GLU A 157 -9.34 -3.29 -2.05
C GLU A 157 -8.75 -2.46 -0.89
N TRP A 158 -7.82 -3.04 -0.14
CA TRP A 158 -7.10 -2.38 0.94
C TRP A 158 -6.23 -1.23 0.45
N ALA A 159 -5.43 -1.40 -0.61
CA ALA A 159 -4.43 -0.39 -0.98
C ALA A 159 -5.02 1.01 -1.26
N PRO A 160 -6.10 1.17 -2.06
CA PRO A 160 -6.76 2.46 -2.22
C PRO A 160 -7.46 2.98 -0.96
N LYS A 161 -7.87 2.12 -0.03
CA LYS A 161 -8.46 2.50 1.26
C LYS A 161 -7.38 3.08 2.19
N HIS A 162 -6.28 2.35 2.33
CA HIS A 162 -5.06 2.79 3.04
C HIS A 162 -4.55 4.13 2.51
N TYR A 163 -4.50 4.24 1.18
CA TYR A 163 -4.07 5.46 0.51
C TYR A 163 -4.96 6.66 0.85
N ARG A 164 -6.29 6.52 0.76
CA ARG A 164 -7.22 7.61 1.12
C ARG A 164 -7.06 8.07 2.56
N HIS A 165 -6.89 7.14 3.48
CA HIS A 165 -6.69 7.45 4.89
C HIS A 165 -5.46 8.34 5.11
N HIS A 166 -4.32 7.94 4.56
CA HIS A 166 -3.07 8.68 4.72
C HIS A 166 -2.98 9.93 3.82
N ARG A 167 -3.64 9.93 2.67
CA ARG A 167 -3.79 11.13 1.83
C ARG A 167 -4.46 12.26 2.62
N ALA A 168 -5.48 11.95 3.44
CA ALA A 168 -6.19 12.94 4.27
C ALA A 168 -5.33 13.52 5.41
N GLN A 169 -4.15 12.94 5.67
CA GLN A 169 -3.20 13.45 6.67
C GLN A 169 -2.17 14.41 6.06
N LEU A 170 -2.12 14.55 4.73
CA LEU A 170 -1.21 15.51 4.07
C LEU A 170 -1.65 16.95 4.37
N THR A 171 -0.68 17.81 4.67
CA THR A 171 -0.89 19.23 5.01
C THR A 171 -0.40 20.16 3.89
N LEU A 172 -0.70 19.79 2.64
CA LEU A 172 -0.30 20.53 1.43
C LEU A 172 -1.40 21.52 1.06
N THR A 173 -1.06 22.78 0.79
CA THR A 173 -2.06 23.81 0.44
C THR A 173 -2.68 23.59 -0.94
N THR A 174 -2.02 22.78 -1.78
CA THR A 174 -2.52 22.39 -3.11
C THR A 174 -3.53 21.24 -3.07
N LEU A 175 -3.74 20.61 -1.91
CA LEU A 175 -4.79 19.62 -1.74
C LEU A 175 -6.10 20.33 -1.37
N PRO A 176 -7.22 20.03 -2.05
CA PRO A 176 -8.52 20.51 -1.62
C PRO A 176 -8.80 20.00 -0.19
N SER A 177 -9.30 20.91 0.66
CA SER A 177 -9.77 20.57 2.01
C SER A 177 -11.00 19.67 1.99
#